data_AF-A0A8I1KF18-F1
#
_entry.id   AF-A0A8I1KF18-F1
#
_cell.length_a   1.000
_cell.length_b   1.000
_cell.length_c   1.000
_cell.angle_alpha   90.00
_cell.angle_beta   90.00
_cell.angle_gamma   90.00
#
_symmetry.space_group_name_H-M   'P 1'
#
loop_
_entity.id
_entity.type
_entity.pdbx_description
1 polymer ?
#
loop_
_entity_poly.entity_id
_entity_poly.type
_entity_poly.pdbx_seq_one_letter_code
_entity_poly.pdbx_strand_id
1 'polypeptide(L)'
;MNTLTSMNGIARAIRNLIRIGVVTDVDLNRGLCRVQTGGMKTTWLNWLTCRAGRSRFWWAPSEGEQVLLLAIGGELDTAFVLPGIFSDDHPAPSGSPDAFHVSFPDGAVIEYEPGRGALTVAGIKTADITASESLTATVPEVRVTSTSRITLDTPEVVCTNKLITASLEVQKGGVMAGNIEHSGGKFTSNGVQVDNHAHGSVQSGGSWTKGTQ
;
A
#
# COMPACT_ATOMS: atom_id res chain seq x y z
N MET A 1 -11.74 32.81 52.73
CA MET A 1 -11.05 31.73 52.00
C MET A 1 -9.56 32.01 52.09
N ASN A 2 -8.76 31.08 52.61
CA ASN A 2 -7.35 31.31 52.94
C ASN A 2 -6.54 31.43 51.62
N THR A 3 -5.92 32.60 51.36
CA THR A 3 -5.22 32.93 50.10
C THR A 3 -4.15 31.90 49.72
N LEU A 4 -3.44 31.36 50.71
CA LEU A 4 -2.46 30.28 50.54
C LEU A 4 -3.07 28.97 50.00
N THR A 5 -4.26 28.61 50.48
CA THR A 5 -4.99 27.42 50.01
C THR A 5 -5.46 27.61 48.55
N SER A 6 -5.89 28.81 48.19
CA SER A 6 -6.27 29.17 46.81
C SER A 6 -5.07 29.10 45.86
N MET A 7 -3.93 29.68 46.26
CA MET A 7 -2.70 29.63 45.46
C MET A 7 -2.20 28.20 45.23
N ASN A 8 -2.25 27.33 46.24
CA ASN A 8 -1.86 25.93 46.09
C ASN A 8 -2.81 25.15 45.17
N GLY A 9 -4.12 25.43 45.24
CA GLY A 9 -5.11 24.85 44.34
C GLY A 9 -4.87 25.23 42.88
N ILE A 10 -4.63 26.53 42.63
CA ILE A 10 -4.30 27.06 41.30
C ILE A 10 -2.99 26.46 40.79
N ALA A 11 -1.94 26.41 41.61
CA ALA A 11 -0.66 25.82 41.23
C ALA A 11 -0.80 24.33 40.86
N ARG A 12 -1.64 23.57 41.57
CA ARG A 12 -1.94 22.18 41.23
C ARG A 12 -2.68 22.07 39.90
N ALA A 13 -3.72 22.88 39.70
CA ALA A 13 -4.47 22.89 38.45
C ALA A 13 -3.56 23.22 37.25
N ILE A 14 -2.72 24.26 37.38
CA ILE A 14 -1.77 24.67 36.33
C ILE A 14 -0.79 23.54 35.99
N ARG A 15 -0.22 22.84 36.99
CA ARG A 15 0.69 21.71 36.74
C ARG A 15 0.00 20.52 36.06
N ASN A 16 -1.31 20.39 36.23
CA ASN A 16 -2.08 19.31 35.62
C ASN A 16 -2.60 19.64 34.22
N LEU A 17 -2.62 20.91 33.81
CA LEU A 17 -3.10 21.33 32.48
C LEU A 17 -2.43 20.56 31.35
N ILE A 18 -1.10 20.37 31.43
CA ILE A 18 -0.32 19.63 30.44
C ILE A 18 0.62 18.69 31.18
N ARG A 19 0.50 17.39 30.92
CA ARG A 19 1.39 16.36 31.48
C ARG A 19 1.89 15.41 30.41
N ILE A 20 3.04 14.79 30.64
CA ILE A 20 3.52 13.65 29.85
C ILE A 20 3.11 12.36 30.57
N GLY A 21 2.81 11.32 29.80
CA GLY A 21 2.58 9.99 30.34
C GLY A 21 2.82 8.91 29.29
N VAL A 22 2.60 7.66 29.68
CA VAL A 22 2.75 6.48 28.83
C VAL A 22 1.43 5.73 28.78
N VAL A 23 1.00 5.31 27.60
CA VAL A 23 -0.24 4.54 27.40
C VAL A 23 -0.10 3.16 28.04
N THR A 24 -1.12 2.74 28.78
CA THR A 24 -1.11 1.48 29.55
C THR A 24 -2.22 0.52 29.20
N ASP A 25 -3.36 1.00 28.72
CA ASP A 25 -4.40 0.15 28.14
C ASP A 25 -5.13 0.92 27.03
N VAL A 26 -5.66 0.18 26.06
CA VAL A 26 -6.39 0.72 24.91
C VAL A 26 -7.71 -0.03 24.73
N ASP A 27 -8.82 0.70 24.70
CA ASP A 27 -10.17 0.20 24.39
C ASP A 27 -10.52 0.58 22.96
N LEU A 28 -10.27 -0.34 22.03
CA LEU A 28 -10.48 -0.14 20.60
C LEU A 28 -11.96 -0.04 20.22
N ASN A 29 -12.87 -0.63 21.01
CA ASN A 29 -14.31 -0.58 20.74
C ASN A 29 -14.88 0.80 21.02
N ARG A 30 -14.38 1.46 22.08
CA ARG A 30 -14.85 2.77 22.51
C ARG A 30 -13.97 3.93 22.02
N GLY A 31 -12.78 3.64 21.48
CA GLY A 31 -11.84 4.68 21.05
C GLY A 31 -11.20 5.42 22.23
N LEU A 32 -10.89 4.70 23.31
CA LEU A 32 -10.37 5.28 24.55
C LEU A 32 -9.04 4.64 24.96
N CYS A 33 -8.21 5.36 25.71
CA CYS A 33 -6.99 4.82 26.30
C CYS A 33 -6.82 5.29 27.74
N ARG A 34 -5.95 4.60 28.49
CA ARG A 34 -5.52 4.98 29.84
C ARG A 34 -4.04 5.26 29.84
N VAL A 35 -3.64 6.32 30.53
CA VAL A 35 -2.26 6.80 30.57
C VAL A 35 -1.74 6.78 32.00
N GLN A 36 -0.55 6.24 32.20
CA GLN A 36 0.22 6.40 33.44
C GLN A 36 0.97 7.73 33.39
N THR A 37 0.76 8.60 34.38
CA THR A 37 1.49 9.87 34.49
C THR A 37 1.88 10.14 35.96
N GLY A 38 3.18 10.24 36.22
CA GLY A 38 3.70 10.27 37.60
C GLY A 38 3.25 9.05 38.40
N GLY A 39 2.70 9.27 39.60
CA GLY A 39 2.22 8.19 40.48
C GLY A 39 0.76 7.75 40.27
N MET A 40 0.12 8.10 39.17
CA MET A 40 -1.30 7.79 38.93
C MET A 40 -1.58 7.30 37.51
N LYS A 41 -2.66 6.52 37.37
CA LYS A 41 -3.24 6.05 36.11
C LYS A 41 -4.55 6.79 35.87
N THR A 42 -4.75 7.34 34.67
CA THR A 42 -5.98 8.07 34.33
C THR A 42 -7.21 7.15 34.27
N THR A 43 -8.39 7.76 34.19
CA THR A 43 -9.59 7.08 33.67
C THR A 43 -9.46 6.83 32.16
N TRP A 44 -10.50 6.30 31.53
CA TRP A 44 -10.59 6.17 30.08
C TRP A 44 -10.76 7.54 29.43
N LEU A 45 -9.79 7.95 28.62
CA LEU A 45 -9.75 9.24 27.94
C LEU A 45 -9.78 9.06 26.42
N ASN A 46 -10.37 10.03 25.72
CA ASN A 46 -10.28 10.09 24.27
C ASN A 46 -8.87 10.52 23.85
N TRP A 47 -8.36 9.95 22.76
CA TRP A 47 -7.18 10.48 22.10
C TRP A 47 -7.53 11.39 20.92
N LEU A 48 -6.65 12.34 20.64
CA LEU A 48 -6.72 13.20 19.48
C LEU A 48 -6.25 12.45 18.25
N THR A 49 -6.95 12.64 17.14
CA THR A 49 -6.64 12.06 15.83
C THR A 49 -6.50 13.19 14.81
N CYS A 50 -5.85 12.93 13.67
CA CYS A 50 -5.63 13.93 12.63
C CYS A 50 -6.93 14.63 12.20
N ARG A 51 -8.04 13.88 12.08
CA ARG A 51 -9.37 14.40 11.70
C ARG A 51 -10.48 13.51 12.27
N ALA A 52 -11.55 14.11 12.79
CA ALA A 52 -12.73 13.41 13.32
C ALA A 52 -14.07 13.99 12.83
N GLY A 53 -14.09 14.52 11.60
CA GLY A 53 -15.27 15.16 11.00
C GLY A 53 -15.96 14.27 9.95
N ARG A 54 -16.27 14.87 8.79
CA ARG A 54 -16.74 14.13 7.60
C ARG A 54 -15.71 13.10 7.14
N SER A 55 -14.44 13.49 7.12
CA SER A 55 -13.31 12.58 7.04
C SER A 55 -12.87 12.20 8.45
N ARG A 56 -12.57 10.93 8.65
CA ARG A 56 -12.16 10.36 9.94
C ARG A 56 -10.85 9.62 9.77
N PHE A 57 -9.96 9.78 10.73
CA PHE A 57 -8.66 9.13 10.76
C PHE A 57 -8.58 8.20 11.96
N TRP A 58 -8.16 6.96 11.74
CA TRP A 58 -8.03 5.97 12.80
C TRP A 58 -6.60 5.44 12.83
N TRP A 59 -5.92 5.72 13.93
CA TRP A 59 -4.66 5.12 14.30
C TRP A 59 -4.64 5.13 15.83
N ALA A 60 -4.96 3.98 16.42
CA ALA A 60 -5.01 3.86 17.87
C ALA A 60 -3.58 3.96 18.44
N PRO A 61 -3.39 4.62 19.59
CA PRO A 61 -2.11 4.58 20.28
C PRO A 61 -1.80 3.16 20.75
N SER A 62 -0.52 2.87 20.97
CA SER A 62 -0.05 1.56 21.46
C SER A 62 0.31 1.61 22.94
N GLU A 63 0.19 0.49 23.64
CA GLU A 63 0.74 0.37 25.00
C GLU A 63 2.26 0.62 24.97
N GLY A 64 2.76 1.40 25.93
CA GLY A 64 4.16 1.84 25.96
C GLY A 64 4.45 3.12 25.17
N GLU A 65 3.49 3.64 24.39
CA GLU A 65 3.66 4.90 23.66
C GLU A 65 3.64 6.11 24.60
N GLN A 66 4.62 7.00 24.47
CA GLN A 66 4.70 8.25 25.23
C GLN A 66 3.79 9.32 24.59
N VAL A 67 2.99 9.99 25.42
CA VAL A 67 1.91 10.89 24.98
C VAL A 67 1.81 12.14 25.86
N LEU A 68 1.18 13.19 25.32
CA LEU A 68 0.74 14.35 26.10
C LEU A 68 -0.69 14.17 26.62
N LEU A 69 -0.95 14.66 27.82
CA LEU A 69 -2.27 14.79 28.43
C LEU A 69 -2.62 16.27 28.51
N LEU A 70 -3.78 16.65 27.97
CA LEU A 70 -4.31 18.01 27.95
C LEU A 70 -5.57 18.07 28.81
N ALA A 71 -5.43 18.48 30.06
CA ALA A 71 -6.50 18.50 31.06
C ALA A 71 -7.30 19.81 31.00
N ILE A 72 -8.62 19.72 30.83
CA ILE A 72 -9.49 20.90 30.86
C ILE A 72 -9.59 21.38 32.31
N GLY A 73 -9.22 22.64 32.57
CA GLY A 73 -9.26 23.19 33.93
C GLY A 73 -8.27 22.57 34.92
N GLY A 74 -7.32 21.76 34.44
CA GLY A 74 -6.36 21.04 35.29
C GLY A 74 -6.92 19.79 35.95
N GLU A 75 -8.07 19.30 35.48
CA GLU A 75 -8.66 18.04 35.93
C GLU A 75 -8.37 16.92 34.94
N LEU A 76 -7.75 15.84 35.43
CA LEU A 76 -7.22 14.77 34.59
C LEU A 76 -8.29 13.79 34.12
N ASP A 77 -9.46 13.77 34.75
CA ASP A 77 -10.58 12.94 34.32
C ASP A 77 -11.26 13.44 33.03
N THR A 78 -11.08 14.72 32.69
CA THR A 78 -11.58 15.37 31.45
C THR A 78 -10.49 15.58 30.40
N ALA A 79 -9.31 15.01 30.62
CA ALA A 79 -8.18 15.22 29.73
C ALA A 79 -8.36 14.54 28.37
N PHE A 80 -7.70 15.10 27.36
CA PHE A 80 -7.49 14.44 26.07
C PHE A 80 -6.05 13.96 25.97
N VAL A 81 -5.86 12.81 25.33
CA VAL A 81 -4.54 12.26 25.03
C VAL A 81 -4.11 12.75 23.65
N LEU A 82 -2.90 13.26 23.51
CA LEU A 82 -2.29 13.60 22.22
C LEU A 82 -1.10 12.67 21.97
N PRO A 83 -1.26 11.62 21.16
CA PRO A 83 -0.15 10.83 20.64
C PRO A 83 0.66 11.66 19.62
N GLY A 84 1.97 11.51 19.47
CA GLY A 84 2.94 10.67 20.16
C GLY A 84 4.26 11.45 20.32
N ILE A 85 5.13 10.96 21.21
CA ILE A 85 6.44 11.55 21.49
C ILE A 85 7.49 10.46 21.30
N PHE A 86 8.51 10.73 20.47
CA PHE A 86 9.63 9.79 20.34
C PHE A 86 10.29 9.55 21.69
N SER A 87 10.69 8.30 21.92
CA SER A 87 11.32 7.83 23.16
C SER A 87 12.44 6.86 22.82
N ASP A 88 13.20 6.41 23.82
CA ASP A 88 14.26 5.42 23.62
C ASP A 88 13.70 4.08 23.11
N ASP A 89 12.50 3.69 23.59
CA ASP A 89 11.81 2.47 23.14
C ASP A 89 11.19 2.63 21.75
N HIS A 90 10.79 3.84 21.38
CA HIS A 90 10.16 4.18 20.09
C HIS A 90 10.83 5.41 19.46
N PRO A 91 12.04 5.26 18.89
CA PRO A 91 12.78 6.36 18.29
C PRO A 91 12.20 6.81 16.95
N ALA A 92 12.68 7.95 16.44
CA ALA A 92 12.28 8.44 15.12
C ALA A 92 12.62 7.42 14.02
N PRO A 93 11.67 7.06 13.13
CA PRO A 93 11.89 6.02 12.12
C PRO A 93 12.70 6.49 10.90
N SER A 94 12.93 7.80 10.76
CA SER A 94 13.71 8.38 9.68
C SER A 94 14.54 9.57 10.16
N GLY A 95 15.71 9.75 9.56
CA GLY A 95 16.57 10.93 9.72
C GLY A 95 16.52 11.89 8.53
N SER A 96 15.68 11.63 7.52
CA SER A 96 15.52 12.54 6.38
C SER A 96 14.79 13.81 6.82
N PRO A 97 15.28 15.00 6.44
CA PRO A 97 14.61 16.26 6.77
C PRO A 97 13.32 16.48 5.96
N ASP A 98 13.18 15.85 4.79
CA ASP A 98 12.12 16.15 3.81
C ASP A 98 11.13 14.99 3.60
N ALA A 99 11.50 13.76 4.01
CA ALA A 99 10.68 12.59 3.75
C ALA A 99 9.39 12.59 4.58
N PHE A 100 8.28 12.21 3.93
CA PHE A 100 7.15 11.63 4.64
C PHE A 100 7.44 10.14 4.84
N HIS A 101 7.54 9.67 6.08
CA HIS A 101 7.88 8.29 6.39
C HIS A 101 6.96 7.69 7.45
N VAL A 102 6.39 6.53 7.14
CA VAL A 102 5.58 5.72 8.07
C VAL A 102 6.15 4.31 8.14
N SER A 103 6.52 3.89 9.34
CA SER A 103 6.95 2.52 9.68
C SER A 103 5.84 1.77 10.41
N PHE A 104 5.61 0.51 10.01
CA PHE A 104 4.63 -0.39 10.62
C PHE A 104 5.31 -1.49 11.45
N PRO A 105 4.63 -2.07 12.46
CA PRO A 105 5.23 -3.06 13.36
C PRO A 105 5.60 -4.39 12.69
N ASP A 106 5.07 -4.68 11.50
CA ASP A 106 5.44 -5.85 10.68
C ASP A 106 6.63 -5.59 9.75
N GLY A 107 7.24 -4.40 9.83
CA GLY A 107 8.34 -3.97 8.99
C GLY A 107 7.91 -3.34 7.66
N ALA A 108 6.61 -3.19 7.40
CA ALA A 108 6.15 -2.45 6.23
C ALA A 108 6.48 -0.96 6.34
N VAL A 109 6.68 -0.31 5.20
CA VAL A 109 7.01 1.12 5.11
C VAL A 109 6.21 1.78 3.98
N ILE A 110 5.72 2.98 4.24
CA ILE A 110 5.25 3.93 3.23
C ILE A 110 6.11 5.19 3.33
N GLU A 111 6.82 5.53 2.26
CA GLU A 111 7.70 6.70 2.22
C GLU A 111 7.54 7.50 0.93
N TYR A 112 7.50 8.82 1.04
CA TYR A 112 7.75 9.73 -0.08
C TYR A 112 8.98 10.60 0.23
N GLU A 113 10.01 10.49 -0.62
CA GLU A 113 11.27 11.23 -0.50
C GLU A 113 11.40 12.27 -1.63
N PRO A 114 11.17 13.57 -1.36
CA PRO A 114 11.24 14.63 -2.36
C PRO A 114 12.59 14.75 -3.06
N GLY A 115 13.71 14.50 -2.36
CA GLY A 115 15.05 14.61 -2.94
C GLY A 115 15.30 13.66 -4.11
N ARG A 116 14.56 12.54 -4.16
CA ARG A 116 14.58 11.56 -5.26
C ARG A 116 13.29 11.56 -6.09
N GLY A 117 12.25 12.28 -5.66
CA GLY A 117 10.90 12.20 -6.23
C GLY A 117 10.30 10.79 -6.16
N ALA A 118 10.60 10.03 -5.10
CA ALA A 118 10.31 8.61 -5.02
C ALA A 118 9.23 8.28 -3.98
N LEU A 119 8.14 7.65 -4.43
CA LEU A 119 7.15 7.00 -3.57
C LEU A 119 7.50 5.52 -3.43
N THR A 120 7.64 5.03 -2.20
CA THR A 120 7.95 3.63 -1.87
C THR A 120 6.89 3.05 -0.96
N VAL A 121 6.37 1.87 -1.33
CA VAL A 121 5.57 1.01 -0.47
C VAL A 121 6.23 -0.36 -0.46
N ALA A 122 6.72 -0.80 0.71
CA ALA A 122 7.54 -2.00 0.82
C ALA A 122 7.20 -2.81 2.08
N GLY A 123 7.64 -4.06 2.13
CA GLY A 123 7.47 -4.97 3.28
C GLY A 123 6.06 -5.54 3.47
N ILE A 124 5.11 -5.21 2.59
CA ILE A 124 3.72 -5.67 2.66
C ILE A 124 3.55 -7.10 2.09
N LYS A 125 2.49 -7.78 2.52
CA LYS A 125 2.09 -9.10 1.99
C LYS A 125 1.06 -9.02 0.86
N THR A 126 0.12 -8.08 0.96
CA THR A 126 -0.99 -7.90 0.00
C THR A 126 -1.23 -6.42 -0.27
N ALA A 127 -1.73 -6.09 -1.45
CA ALA A 127 -2.17 -4.75 -1.83
C ALA A 127 -3.40 -4.87 -2.73
N ASP A 128 -4.49 -4.22 -2.35
CA ASP A 128 -5.75 -4.23 -3.10
C ASP A 128 -6.13 -2.80 -3.49
N ILE A 129 -6.44 -2.58 -4.77
CA ILE A 129 -6.93 -1.31 -5.30
C ILE A 129 -8.26 -1.58 -5.98
N THR A 130 -9.35 -1.08 -5.40
CA THR A 130 -10.72 -1.23 -5.93
C THR A 130 -11.28 0.14 -6.29
N ALA A 131 -11.65 0.32 -7.57
CA ALA A 131 -12.30 1.52 -8.08
C ALA A 131 -13.59 1.14 -8.82
N SER A 132 -14.64 1.95 -8.71
CA SER A 132 -15.94 1.69 -9.36
C SER A 132 -16.00 2.08 -10.83
N GLU A 133 -15.07 2.93 -11.28
CA GLU A 133 -15.11 3.51 -12.62
C GLU A 133 -13.81 3.23 -13.40
N SER A 134 -12.67 3.74 -12.93
CA SER A 134 -11.41 3.59 -13.64
C SER A 134 -10.18 3.61 -12.74
N LEU A 135 -9.11 3.00 -13.23
CA LEU A 135 -7.74 3.08 -12.71
C LEU A 135 -6.82 3.44 -13.88
N THR A 136 -6.09 4.55 -13.78
CA THR A 136 -5.21 5.06 -14.84
C THR A 136 -3.79 5.24 -14.30
N ALA A 137 -2.78 4.84 -15.08
CA ALA A 137 -1.38 5.07 -14.80
C ALA A 137 -0.68 5.67 -16.02
N THR A 138 -0.16 6.89 -15.89
CA THR A 138 0.54 7.61 -16.97
C THR A 138 1.98 7.88 -16.56
N VAL A 139 2.91 7.09 -17.09
CA VAL A 139 4.35 7.19 -16.85
C VAL A 139 5.10 6.75 -18.11
N PRO A 140 6.37 7.16 -18.30
CA PRO A 140 7.16 6.71 -19.44
C PRO A 140 7.41 5.20 -19.47
N GLU A 141 7.55 4.56 -18.31
CA GLU A 141 7.83 3.13 -18.18
C GLU A 141 7.04 2.49 -17.04
N VAL A 142 6.44 1.33 -17.30
CA VAL A 142 5.81 0.47 -16.30
C VAL A 142 6.50 -0.89 -16.31
N ARG A 143 7.01 -1.32 -15.16
CA ARG A 143 7.62 -2.65 -14.99
C ARG A 143 6.83 -3.46 -13.95
N VAL A 144 6.33 -4.63 -14.37
CA VAL A 144 5.66 -5.59 -13.48
C VAL A 144 6.48 -6.87 -13.44
N THR A 145 6.89 -7.29 -12.24
CA THR A 145 7.64 -8.53 -12.02
C THR A 145 6.84 -9.42 -11.08
N SER A 146 6.48 -10.63 -11.54
CA SER A 146 5.77 -11.65 -10.76
C SER A 146 6.49 -12.98 -10.95
N THR A 147 6.66 -13.74 -9.87
CA THR A 147 7.31 -15.06 -9.89
C THR A 147 6.33 -16.20 -10.24
N SER A 148 5.03 -15.91 -10.27
CA SER A 148 3.98 -16.90 -10.51
C SER A 148 3.18 -16.57 -11.76
N ARG A 149 2.37 -15.51 -11.73
CA ARG A 149 1.46 -15.14 -12.82
C ARG A 149 1.08 -13.67 -12.74
N ILE A 150 0.76 -13.08 -13.90
CA ILE A 150 -0.05 -11.88 -14.04
C ILE A 150 -1.34 -12.31 -14.73
N THR A 151 -2.50 -12.00 -14.14
CA THR A 151 -3.82 -12.30 -14.73
C THR A 151 -4.48 -10.99 -15.13
N LEU A 152 -4.90 -10.90 -16.39
CA LEU A 152 -5.71 -9.79 -16.91
C LEU A 152 -7.12 -10.32 -17.16
N ASP A 153 -7.96 -10.28 -16.13
CA ASP A 153 -9.35 -10.73 -16.21
C ASP A 153 -10.24 -9.58 -16.69
N THR A 154 -10.31 -9.43 -18.01
CA THR A 154 -11.06 -8.38 -18.70
C THR A 154 -11.59 -8.92 -20.02
N PRO A 155 -12.76 -8.44 -20.50
CA PRO A 155 -13.23 -8.77 -21.84
C PRO A 155 -12.25 -8.40 -22.96
N GLU A 156 -11.43 -7.34 -22.78
CA GLU A 156 -10.49 -6.86 -23.79
C GLU A 156 -9.19 -6.35 -23.18
N VAL A 157 -8.06 -6.70 -23.82
CA VAL A 157 -6.73 -6.13 -23.57
C VAL A 157 -6.21 -5.54 -24.87
N VAL A 158 -5.96 -4.23 -24.90
CA VAL A 158 -5.49 -3.52 -26.10
C VAL A 158 -4.02 -3.11 -25.94
N CYS A 159 -3.14 -3.68 -26.75
CA CYS A 159 -1.79 -3.17 -26.96
C CYS A 159 -1.79 -2.29 -28.22
N THR A 160 -1.61 -0.97 -28.07
CA THR A 160 -1.73 0.00 -29.18
C THR A 160 -0.63 -0.10 -30.24
N ASN A 161 0.50 -0.73 -29.91
CA ASN A 161 1.64 -0.88 -30.80
C ASN A 161 2.10 -2.35 -30.83
N LYS A 162 3.27 -2.66 -30.25
CA LYS A 162 3.89 -3.98 -30.32
C LYS A 162 3.67 -4.78 -29.03
N LEU A 163 3.24 -6.03 -29.18
CA LEU A 163 3.33 -7.04 -28.11
C LEU A 163 4.60 -7.88 -28.32
N ILE A 164 5.44 -7.99 -27.30
CA ILE A 164 6.60 -8.89 -27.26
C ILE A 164 6.34 -9.90 -26.15
N THR A 165 6.37 -11.19 -26.49
CA THR A 165 6.22 -12.29 -25.53
C THR A 165 7.15 -13.43 -25.89
N ALA A 166 7.59 -14.20 -24.89
CA ALA A 166 8.39 -15.41 -25.11
C ALA A 166 7.54 -16.57 -25.66
N SER A 167 6.28 -16.64 -25.25
CA SER A 167 5.31 -17.64 -25.70
C SER A 167 3.91 -17.03 -25.79
N LEU A 168 3.08 -17.52 -26.71
CA LEU A 168 1.69 -17.09 -26.87
C LEU A 168 0.77 -18.30 -26.99
N GLU A 169 -0.29 -18.33 -26.19
CA GLU A 169 -1.36 -19.33 -26.25
C GLU A 169 -2.69 -18.61 -26.44
N VAL A 170 -3.43 -18.96 -27.50
CA VAL A 170 -4.73 -18.36 -27.84
C VAL A 170 -5.79 -19.46 -27.87
N GLN A 171 -6.66 -19.49 -26.86
CA GLN A 171 -7.61 -20.59 -26.67
C GLN A 171 -8.96 -20.38 -27.37
N LYS A 172 -9.40 -19.12 -27.54
CA LYS A 172 -10.70 -18.76 -28.12
C LYS A 172 -10.63 -18.20 -29.54
N GLY A 173 -9.48 -18.39 -30.20
CA GLY A 173 -9.21 -17.84 -31.54
C GLY A 173 -9.11 -16.31 -31.55
N GLY A 174 -9.23 -15.73 -32.74
CA GLY A 174 -9.14 -14.29 -32.99
C GLY A 174 -8.99 -14.00 -34.48
N VAL A 175 -8.83 -12.72 -34.82
CA VAL A 175 -8.52 -12.26 -36.18
C VAL A 175 -7.07 -11.81 -36.22
N MET A 176 -6.30 -12.31 -37.19
CA MET A 176 -4.97 -11.81 -37.53
C MET A 176 -5.06 -11.10 -38.88
N ALA A 177 -4.55 -9.87 -38.97
CA ALA A 177 -4.55 -9.07 -40.19
C ALA A 177 -3.17 -8.45 -40.43
N GLY A 178 -2.82 -8.26 -41.70
CA GLY A 178 -1.51 -7.81 -42.13
C GLY A 178 -0.52 -8.96 -42.35
N ASN A 179 0.75 -8.60 -42.55
CA ASN A 179 1.80 -9.58 -42.77
C ASN A 179 2.24 -10.20 -41.44
N ILE A 180 2.30 -11.52 -41.39
CA ILE A 180 2.82 -12.29 -40.27
C ILE A 180 4.02 -13.09 -40.77
N GLU A 181 5.19 -12.84 -40.18
CA GLU A 181 6.41 -13.60 -40.45
C GLU A 181 6.62 -14.64 -39.34
N HIS A 182 6.72 -15.90 -39.72
CA HIS A 182 7.07 -17.00 -38.84
C HIS A 182 8.37 -17.64 -39.32
N SER A 183 9.36 -17.70 -38.44
CA SER A 183 10.67 -18.29 -38.72
C SER A 183 11.23 -18.95 -37.46
N GLY A 184 12.26 -19.79 -37.61
CA GLY A 184 12.92 -20.44 -36.48
C GLY A 184 12.12 -21.56 -35.80
N GLY A 185 11.08 -22.09 -36.45
CA GLY A 185 10.22 -23.14 -35.91
C GLY A 185 9.29 -23.77 -36.95
N LYS A 186 8.31 -24.56 -36.50
CA LYS A 186 7.25 -25.15 -37.34
C LYS A 186 5.93 -24.45 -37.08
N PHE A 187 5.20 -24.09 -38.14
CA PHE A 187 3.82 -23.63 -38.00
C PHE A 187 2.86 -24.74 -38.44
N THR A 188 2.13 -25.31 -37.49
CA THR A 188 1.20 -26.42 -37.75
C THR A 188 -0.24 -26.00 -37.53
N SER A 189 -1.13 -26.34 -38.47
CA SER A 189 -2.58 -26.18 -38.34
C SER A 189 -3.26 -27.52 -38.50
N ASN A 190 -4.02 -27.96 -37.49
CA ASN A 190 -4.70 -29.25 -37.47
C ASN A 190 -3.78 -30.45 -37.81
N GLY A 191 -2.53 -30.40 -37.34
CA GLY A 191 -1.51 -31.44 -37.57
C GLY A 191 -0.74 -31.33 -38.90
N VAL A 192 -1.06 -30.37 -39.77
CA VAL A 192 -0.34 -30.12 -41.03
C VAL A 192 0.66 -29.00 -40.83
N GLN A 193 1.95 -29.25 -41.09
CA GLN A 193 2.99 -28.23 -41.11
C GLN A 193 2.91 -27.42 -42.41
N VAL A 194 2.64 -26.12 -42.30
CA VAL A 194 2.35 -25.26 -43.46
C VAL A 194 3.53 -25.19 -44.43
N ASP A 195 4.74 -24.99 -43.90
CA ASP A 195 5.99 -24.86 -44.66
C ASP A 195 6.60 -26.19 -45.10
N ASN A 196 6.04 -27.32 -44.68
CA ASN A 196 6.55 -28.66 -45.02
C ASN A 196 5.42 -29.68 -44.98
N HIS A 197 4.53 -29.62 -45.96
CA HIS A 197 3.49 -30.61 -46.19
C HIS A 197 3.59 -31.22 -47.60
N ALA A 198 3.04 -32.42 -47.74
CA ALA A 198 2.95 -33.12 -49.01
C ALA A 198 1.49 -33.50 -49.30
N HIS A 199 1.18 -33.67 -50.59
CA HIS A 199 -0.12 -34.16 -51.05
C HIS A 199 -0.03 -35.63 -51.45
N GLY A 200 -0.92 -36.46 -50.93
CA GLY A 200 -1.04 -37.89 -51.27
C GLY A 200 -2.05 -38.16 -52.39
N SER A 201 -2.21 -39.44 -52.76
CA SER A 201 -3.22 -39.92 -53.73
C SER A 201 -3.09 -39.36 -55.15
N VAL A 202 -1.87 -39.00 -55.54
CA VAL A 202 -1.49 -38.58 -56.90
C VAL A 202 -0.25 -39.36 -57.35
N GLN A 203 -0.15 -39.69 -58.63
CA GLN A 203 1.08 -40.28 -59.19
C GLN A 203 2.18 -39.21 -59.20
N SER A 204 3.26 -39.46 -58.46
CA SER A 204 4.42 -38.56 -58.48
C SER A 204 5.10 -38.58 -59.85
N GLY A 205 5.29 -37.40 -60.42
CA GLY A 205 6.11 -37.23 -61.62
C GLY A 205 7.61 -37.29 -61.30
N GLY A 206 8.44 -37.49 -62.32
CA GLY A 206 9.91 -37.51 -62.18
C GLY A 206 10.57 -36.11 -62.10
N SER A 207 9.78 -35.04 -62.22
CA SER A 207 10.26 -33.65 -62.26
C SER A 207 9.48 -32.79 -61.28
N TRP A 208 10.17 -31.87 -60.59
CA TRP A 208 9.53 -30.84 -59.80
C TRP A 208 8.92 -29.78 -60.73
N THR A 209 7.60 -29.63 -60.71
CA THR A 209 6.92 -28.53 -61.41
C THR A 209 7.23 -27.24 -60.64
N LYS A 210 7.88 -26.24 -61.26
CA LYS A 210 8.34 -25.04 -60.56
C LYS A 210 7.18 -24.29 -59.86
N GLY A 211 7.38 -24.02 -58.55
CA GLY A 211 6.45 -23.43 -57.56
C GLY A 211 6.04 -24.49 -56.50
N THR A 212 6.12 -24.33 -55.18
CA THR A 212 6.48 -23.20 -54.30
C THR A 212 7.72 -23.59 -53.45
N GLN A 213 8.64 -22.65 -53.22
CA GLN A 213 9.53 -22.65 -52.04
C GLN A 213 8.88 -21.80 -50.96
#